data_AF-A0A843CVF0-F1
#
_entry.id   AF-A0A843CVF0-F1
#
_cell.length_a   1.000
_cell.length_b   1.000
_cell.length_c   1.000
_cell.angle_alpha   90.00
_cell.angle_beta   90.00
_cell.angle_gamma   90.00
#
_symmetry.space_group_name_H-M   'P 1'
#
loop_
_entity.id
_entity.type
_entity.pdbx_description
1 polymer ?
#
loop_
_entity_poly.entity_id
_entity_poly.type
_entity_poly.pdbx_seq_one_letter_code
_entity_poly.pdbx_strand_id
1 'polypeptide(L)'
;MKSTPLAIVLVAVVAAAGVGGAYYYFHNLAPAGEQTSQCSDPDSISSHVYNPYRLNIVKSCTTASGFVDDVRKEADGDYHILVALDSPYSNLTNTANDNYQNGDLVVEIICALPITQQDAVAACQGYTNSITIPSINDHITVTGPYVLDRDHYNWAELHPVYTLTLS
;
A
#
# COMPACT_ATOMS: atom_id res chain seq x y z
N MET A 1 -27.20 -86.24 -11.51
CA MET A 1 -27.75 -85.55 -12.70
C MET A 1 -27.19 -84.13 -12.72
N LYS A 2 -26.50 -83.75 -13.81
CA LYS A 2 -26.31 -82.39 -14.43
C LYS A 2 -26.00 -81.18 -13.51
N SER A 3 -25.12 -80.20 -13.77
CA SER A 3 -24.16 -79.87 -14.83
C SER A 3 -23.62 -78.43 -14.57
N THR A 4 -22.29 -78.22 -14.63
CA THR A 4 -21.55 -77.01 -15.13
C THR A 4 -21.62 -75.62 -14.41
N PRO A 5 -20.76 -74.60 -14.73
CA PRO A 5 -19.83 -73.96 -13.76
C PRO A 5 -19.86 -72.40 -13.70
N LEU A 6 -18.87 -71.82 -12.97
CA LEU A 6 -18.26 -70.47 -13.08
C LEU A 6 -19.07 -69.22 -12.66
N ALA A 7 -18.55 -68.46 -11.69
CA ALA A 7 -18.41 -67.00 -11.80
C ALA A 7 -17.41 -66.46 -10.75
N ILE A 8 -16.37 -65.80 -11.26
CA ILE A 8 -15.42 -64.95 -10.55
C ILE A 8 -16.13 -63.65 -10.17
N VAL A 9 -16.03 -63.19 -8.93
CA VAL A 9 -16.09 -61.77 -8.62
C VAL A 9 -15.05 -61.44 -7.54
N LEU A 10 -13.93 -60.91 -8.02
CA LEU A 10 -12.94 -60.15 -7.28
C LEU A 10 -13.56 -58.78 -6.97
N VAL A 11 -13.68 -58.39 -5.70
CA VAL A 11 -13.73 -56.96 -5.36
C VAL A 11 -12.79 -56.71 -4.20
N ALA A 12 -11.59 -56.25 -4.56
CA ALA A 12 -10.68 -55.58 -3.65
C ALA A 12 -11.29 -54.23 -3.25
N VAL A 13 -11.63 -54.09 -1.98
CA VAL A 13 -11.82 -52.80 -1.28
C VAL A 13 -11.09 -53.03 0.04
N VAL A 14 -10.07 -52.29 0.46
CA VAL A 14 -9.98 -50.85 0.61
C VAL A 14 -8.48 -50.53 0.74
N ALA A 15 -7.93 -49.71 -0.16
CA ALA A 15 -6.68 -48.99 0.09
C ALA A 15 -6.65 -47.68 -0.71
N ALA A 16 -7.71 -46.87 -0.58
CA ALA A 16 -7.79 -45.55 -1.22
C ALA A 16 -8.12 -44.42 -0.23
N ALA A 17 -7.95 -44.65 1.08
CA ALA A 17 -8.15 -43.60 2.09
C ALA A 17 -6.87 -42.83 2.44
N GLY A 18 -5.68 -43.39 2.17
CA GLY A 18 -4.41 -42.76 2.55
C GLY A 18 -3.94 -41.66 1.60
N VAL A 19 -4.10 -41.84 0.29
CA VAL A 19 -3.51 -40.94 -0.71
C VAL A 19 -4.33 -39.66 -0.88
N GLY A 20 -5.67 -39.75 -0.92
CA GLY A 20 -6.55 -38.59 -1.06
C GLY A 20 -6.54 -37.68 0.17
N GLY A 21 -6.55 -38.26 1.38
CA GLY A 21 -6.49 -37.51 2.63
C GLY A 21 -5.17 -36.77 2.83
N ALA A 22 -4.04 -37.42 2.50
CA ALA A 22 -2.73 -36.78 2.53
C ALA A 22 -2.62 -35.65 1.49
N TYR A 23 -3.08 -35.87 0.25
CA TYR A 23 -3.04 -34.84 -0.80
C TYR A 23 -3.86 -33.59 -0.44
N TYR A 24 -5.01 -33.78 0.22
CA TYR A 24 -5.86 -32.69 0.71
C TYR A 24 -5.24 -31.96 1.91
N TYR A 25 -4.54 -32.68 2.79
CA TYR A 25 -3.85 -32.09 3.94
C TYR A 25 -2.61 -31.28 3.51
N PHE A 26 -1.82 -31.78 2.55
CA PHE A 26 -0.64 -31.09 2.04
C PHE A 26 -0.95 -29.89 1.14
N HIS A 27 -2.08 -29.87 0.41
CA HIS A 27 -2.51 -28.68 -0.34
C HIS A 27 -2.98 -27.53 0.56
N ASN A 28 -3.51 -27.83 1.75
CA ASN A 28 -4.00 -26.81 2.70
C ASN A 28 -2.91 -26.32 3.67
N LEU A 29 -1.69 -26.87 3.57
CA LEU A 29 -0.50 -26.42 4.32
C LEU A 29 0.42 -25.54 3.47
N ALA A 30 -0.03 -25.06 2.32
CA ALA A 30 0.66 -23.96 1.66
C ALA A 30 0.71 -22.81 2.68
N PRO A 31 1.90 -22.38 3.13
CA PRO A 31 1.96 -21.14 3.88
C PRO A 31 1.38 -20.10 2.93
N ALA A 32 0.40 -19.31 3.40
CA ALA A 32 0.07 -18.09 2.71
C ALA A 32 1.40 -17.36 2.59
N GLY A 33 1.98 -17.36 1.38
CA GLY A 33 3.15 -16.57 1.10
C GLY A 33 2.74 -15.17 1.51
N GLU A 34 3.42 -14.64 2.51
CA GLU A 34 3.36 -13.24 2.87
C GLU A 34 3.85 -12.52 1.61
N GLN A 35 2.95 -12.27 0.67
CA GLN A 35 3.17 -11.28 -0.36
C GLN A 35 3.15 -9.98 0.42
N THR A 36 4.31 -9.61 0.95
CA THR A 36 4.61 -8.22 1.19
C THR A 36 4.45 -7.57 -0.17
N SER A 37 3.25 -7.08 -0.46
CA SER A 37 2.97 -6.31 -1.66
C SER A 37 3.73 -5.00 -1.49
N GLN A 38 5.05 -5.01 -1.67
CA GLN A 38 5.79 -3.79 -1.87
C GLN A 38 5.25 -3.23 -3.18
N CYS A 39 4.53 -2.12 -3.13
CA CYS A 39 4.23 -1.41 -4.36
C CYS A 39 5.57 -1.03 -5.00
N SER A 40 5.61 -1.06 -6.33
CA SER A 40 6.74 -0.53 -7.07
C SER A 40 7.00 0.91 -6.62
N ASP A 41 8.26 1.27 -6.41
CA ASP A 41 8.74 2.65 -6.27
C ASP A 41 9.18 3.13 -7.66
N PRO A 42 8.26 3.66 -8.49
CA PRO A 42 8.60 4.10 -9.84
C PRO A 42 9.62 5.23 -9.77
N ASP A 43 10.56 5.26 -10.72
CA ASP A 43 11.59 6.30 -10.81
C ASP A 43 12.45 6.49 -9.54
N SER A 44 12.45 5.53 -8.61
CA SER A 44 13.14 5.62 -7.32
C SER A 44 12.75 6.86 -6.51
N ILE A 45 11.45 7.21 -6.50
CA ILE A 45 10.91 8.37 -5.78
C ILE A 45 11.40 8.40 -4.33
N SER A 46 11.46 7.26 -3.63
CA SER A 46 11.92 7.23 -2.23
C SER A 46 13.32 7.78 -2.01
N SER A 47 14.18 7.75 -3.03
CA SER A 47 15.54 8.29 -2.95
C SER A 47 15.60 9.83 -2.93
N HIS A 48 14.46 10.48 -3.20
CA HIS A 48 14.32 11.93 -3.29
C HIS A 48 13.59 12.55 -2.09
N VAL A 49 13.21 11.75 -1.08
CA VAL A 49 12.60 12.25 0.15
C VAL A 49 13.59 13.13 0.92
N TYR A 50 13.22 14.37 1.21
CA TYR A 50 13.97 15.25 2.08
C TYR A 50 13.87 14.79 3.56
N ASN A 51 14.97 14.77 4.30
CA ASN A 51 15.03 14.29 5.70
C ASN A 51 14.34 12.93 5.96
N PRO A 52 14.69 11.85 5.25
CA PRO A 52 13.97 10.57 5.33
C PRO A 52 14.04 9.92 6.72
N TYR A 53 15.04 10.27 7.54
CA TYR A 53 15.21 9.74 8.90
C TYR A 53 14.08 10.14 9.87
N ARG A 54 13.31 11.19 9.54
CA ARG A 54 12.15 11.61 10.33
C ARG A 54 10.96 10.67 10.16
N LEU A 55 10.90 9.94 9.05
CA LEU A 55 9.76 9.09 8.69
C LEU A 55 9.91 7.71 9.33
N ASN A 56 8.92 7.35 10.14
CA ASN A 56 8.75 5.99 10.63
C ASN A 56 7.88 5.19 9.66
N ILE A 57 8.48 4.35 8.83
CA ILE A 57 7.74 3.49 7.89
C ILE A 57 6.99 2.42 8.67
N VAL A 58 5.65 2.47 8.64
CA VAL A 58 4.77 1.48 9.30
C VAL A 58 4.37 0.39 8.32
N LYS A 59 4.06 0.76 7.08
CA LYS A 59 3.86 -0.19 5.97
C LYS A 59 4.61 0.32 4.75
N SER A 60 5.41 -0.53 4.13
CA SER A 60 6.15 -0.18 2.91
C SER A 60 5.24 0.05 1.70
N CYS A 61 3.97 -0.32 1.80
CA CYS A 61 2.98 -0.13 0.76
C CYS A 61 1.57 -0.07 1.35
N THR A 62 0.81 0.95 0.95
CA THR A 62 -0.60 1.08 1.27
C THR A 62 -1.28 1.83 0.13
N THR A 63 -2.49 1.40 -0.21
CA THR A 63 -3.37 2.10 -1.16
C THR A 63 -4.60 2.58 -0.41
N ALA A 64 -5.00 3.83 -0.65
CA ALA A 64 -6.19 4.43 -0.07
C ALA A 64 -6.91 5.32 -1.09
N SER A 65 -8.19 5.55 -0.90
CA SER A 65 -8.97 6.53 -1.67
C SER A 65 -9.75 7.48 -0.77
N GLY A 66 -10.11 8.63 -1.34
CA GLY A 66 -10.84 9.69 -0.66
C GLY A 66 -10.92 10.96 -1.51
N PHE A 67 -11.48 12.02 -0.93
CA PHE A 67 -11.62 13.33 -1.55
C PHE A 67 -10.52 14.28 -1.08
N VAL A 68 -10.01 15.11 -1.99
CA VAL A 68 -9.04 16.14 -1.65
C VAL A 68 -9.71 17.35 -1.01
N ASP A 69 -9.38 17.63 0.24
CA ASP A 69 -9.92 18.75 1.01
C ASP A 69 -9.00 20.00 0.92
N ASP A 70 -7.69 19.80 0.79
CA ASP A 70 -6.71 20.89 0.68
C ASP A 70 -5.47 20.48 -0.13
N VAL A 71 -4.84 21.45 -0.81
CA VAL A 71 -3.61 21.26 -1.58
C VAL A 71 -2.67 22.43 -1.28
N ARG A 72 -1.58 22.14 -0.58
CA ARG A 72 -0.59 23.14 -0.15
C ARG A 72 0.71 22.96 -0.93
N LYS A 73 1.45 24.07 -1.02
CA LYS A 73 2.76 24.13 -1.67
C LYS A 73 3.79 24.35 -0.58
N GLU A 74 4.66 23.38 -0.37
CA GLU A 74 5.66 23.45 0.68
C GLU A 74 7.02 23.96 0.15
N ALA A 75 7.82 24.52 1.06
CA ALA A 75 9.05 25.20 0.70
C ALA A 75 10.15 24.25 0.19
N ASP A 76 10.08 22.98 0.58
CA ASP A 76 10.99 21.89 0.20
C ASP A 76 10.73 21.33 -1.21
N GLY A 77 9.67 21.78 -1.88
CA GLY A 77 9.34 21.37 -3.24
C GLY A 77 8.17 20.39 -3.32
N ASP A 78 7.54 20.07 -2.18
CA ASP A 78 6.51 19.06 -2.10
C ASP A 78 5.10 19.67 -2.18
N TYR A 79 4.13 18.86 -2.62
CA TYR A 79 2.72 19.16 -2.40
C TYR A 79 2.20 18.37 -1.20
N HIS A 80 1.85 19.09 -0.14
CA HIS A 80 1.14 18.58 1.03
C HIS A 80 -0.37 18.59 0.73
N ILE A 81 -0.96 17.41 0.55
CA ILE A 81 -2.37 17.23 0.20
C ILE A 81 -3.11 16.64 1.39
N LEU A 82 -4.26 17.23 1.75
CA LEU A 82 -5.17 16.65 2.74
C LEU A 82 -6.27 15.87 2.04
N VAL A 83 -6.41 14.60 2.46
CA VAL A 83 -7.38 13.66 1.87
C VAL A 83 -8.35 13.17 2.94
N ALA A 84 -9.61 13.55 2.78
CA ALA A 84 -10.73 13.00 3.52
C ALA A 84 -10.99 11.56 3.02
N LEU A 85 -10.55 10.57 3.80
CA LEU A 85 -10.55 9.17 3.40
C LEU A 85 -11.95 8.56 3.28
N ASP A 86 -12.12 7.67 2.30
CA ASP A 86 -13.31 6.82 2.25
C ASP A 86 -13.39 5.93 3.49
N SER A 87 -14.62 5.58 3.86
CA SER A 87 -14.92 4.76 5.04
C SER A 87 -14.04 3.51 5.21
N PRO A 88 -13.72 2.71 4.16
CA PRO A 88 -12.84 1.55 4.29
C PRO A 88 -11.39 1.85 4.71
N TYR A 89 -10.91 3.09 4.54
CA TYR A 89 -9.54 3.51 4.84
C TYR A 89 -9.45 4.42 6.07
N SER A 90 -10.57 4.71 6.73
CA SER A 90 -10.65 5.60 7.91
C SER A 90 -9.70 5.25 9.06
N ASN A 91 -9.12 4.04 9.08
CA ASN A 91 -8.12 3.61 10.05
C ASN A 91 -6.68 4.01 9.71
N LEU A 92 -6.46 4.75 8.62
CA LEU A 92 -5.14 5.26 8.23
C LEU A 92 -4.85 6.66 8.78
N THR A 93 -5.78 7.29 9.51
CA THR A 93 -5.50 8.51 10.25
C THR A 93 -5.32 8.20 11.73
N ASN A 94 -4.75 9.15 12.46
CA ASN A 94 -4.54 9.04 13.90
C ASN A 94 -4.86 10.36 14.61
N THR A 95 -4.71 10.38 15.93
CA THR A 95 -4.99 11.56 16.75
C THR A 95 -4.17 12.80 16.36
N ALA A 96 -2.97 12.65 15.80
CA ALA A 96 -2.21 13.79 15.29
C ALA A 96 -2.81 14.33 13.97
N ASN A 97 -3.32 13.46 13.09
CA ASN A 97 -4.13 13.92 11.95
C ASN A 97 -5.37 14.68 12.43
N ASP A 98 -6.09 14.16 13.43
CA ASP A 98 -7.28 14.83 13.99
C ASP A 98 -6.95 16.24 14.53
N ASN A 99 -5.84 16.36 15.26
CA ASN A 99 -5.48 17.60 15.95
C ASN A 99 -4.82 18.64 15.03
N TYR A 100 -4.11 18.22 13.99
CA TYR A 100 -3.23 19.10 13.21
C TYR A 100 -3.53 19.12 11.71
N GLN A 101 -4.30 18.15 11.20
CA GLN A 101 -4.60 17.98 9.78
C GLN A 101 -6.10 17.78 9.53
N ASN A 102 -6.95 18.32 10.41
CA ASN A 102 -8.42 18.28 10.30
C ASN A 102 -9.04 16.86 10.24
N GLY A 103 -8.32 15.83 10.68
CA GLY A 103 -8.75 14.44 10.57
C GLY A 103 -8.40 13.77 9.24
N ASP A 104 -7.74 14.49 8.33
CA ASP A 104 -7.38 14.00 7.01
C ASP A 104 -6.04 13.26 6.99
N LEU A 105 -5.90 12.35 6.04
CA LEU A 105 -4.62 11.75 5.73
C LEU A 105 -3.75 12.75 4.97
N VAL A 106 -2.49 12.87 5.37
CA VAL A 106 -1.51 13.65 4.62
C VAL A 106 -0.99 12.81 3.46
N VAL A 107 -0.92 13.42 2.27
CA VAL A 107 -0.38 12.79 1.06
C VAL A 107 0.65 13.74 0.46
N GLU A 108 1.87 13.25 0.25
CA GLU A 108 3.01 14.07 -0.16
C GLU A 108 3.52 13.67 -1.55
N ILE A 109 3.25 14.53 -2.54
CA ILE A 109 3.88 14.42 -3.86
C ILE A 109 5.16 15.25 -3.83
N ILE A 110 6.27 14.56 -3.62
CA ILE A 110 7.57 15.21 -3.40
C ILE A 110 8.17 15.77 -4.68
N CYS A 111 9.06 16.75 -4.57
CA CYS A 111 9.88 17.27 -5.68
C CYS A 111 9.09 17.69 -6.93
N ALA A 112 7.91 18.27 -6.74
CA ALA A 112 7.00 18.71 -7.81
C ALA A 112 7.00 20.22 -8.03
N LEU A 113 7.64 20.99 -7.14
CA LEU A 113 7.69 22.45 -7.14
C LEU A 113 9.13 22.98 -7.13
N PRO A 114 9.35 24.24 -7.55
CA PRO A 114 10.60 24.93 -7.29
C PRO A 114 10.89 25.03 -5.79
N ILE A 115 12.08 24.58 -5.38
CA ILE A 115 12.50 24.54 -3.98
C ILE A 115 12.93 25.93 -3.52
N THR A 116 12.39 26.38 -2.40
CA THR A 116 12.78 27.65 -1.73
C THR A 116 13.49 27.42 -0.39
N GLN A 117 13.38 26.21 0.16
CA GLN A 117 14.11 25.74 1.33
C GLN A 117 15.49 25.18 0.95
N GLN A 118 16.54 25.85 1.40
CA GLN A 118 17.91 25.60 0.90
C GLN A 118 18.48 24.21 1.21
N ASP A 119 18.12 23.62 2.35
CA ASP A 119 18.59 22.30 2.77
C ASP A 119 17.82 21.14 2.09
N ALA A 120 16.66 21.40 1.49
CA ALA A 120 15.91 20.42 0.70
C ALA A 120 16.43 20.24 -0.75
N VAL A 121 17.18 21.22 -1.27
CA VAL A 121 17.63 21.26 -2.68
C VAL A 121 18.34 19.99 -3.13
N ALA A 122 19.16 19.39 -2.27
CA ALA A 122 19.93 18.20 -2.62
C ALA A 122 19.06 16.95 -2.82
N ALA A 123 17.92 16.85 -2.12
CA ALA A 123 17.04 15.68 -2.18
C ALA A 123 16.42 15.52 -3.58
N CYS A 124 15.99 16.62 -4.20
CA CYS A 124 15.38 16.61 -5.53
C CYS A 124 16.37 16.84 -6.68
N GLN A 125 17.69 16.79 -6.43
CA GLN A 125 18.66 17.10 -7.47
C GLN A 125 18.59 16.09 -8.63
N GLY A 126 18.32 16.57 -9.84
CA GLY A 126 18.21 15.73 -11.04
C GLY A 126 16.90 14.95 -11.14
N TYR A 127 15.93 15.25 -10.26
CA TYR A 127 14.62 14.64 -10.23
C TYR A 127 13.52 15.69 -10.23
N THR A 128 12.41 15.41 -10.89
CA THR A 128 11.20 16.21 -10.83
C THR A 128 10.03 15.25 -10.99
N ASN A 129 9.11 15.29 -10.03
CA ASN A 129 7.98 14.39 -10.03
C ASN A 129 6.98 14.77 -11.13
N SER A 130 6.42 13.74 -11.78
CA SER A 130 5.48 13.89 -12.90
C SER A 130 4.07 13.41 -12.57
N ILE A 131 3.82 12.99 -11.32
CA ILE A 131 2.48 12.65 -10.84
C ILE A 131 1.58 13.88 -10.99
N THR A 132 0.41 13.68 -11.59
CA THR A 132 -0.62 14.72 -11.71
C THR A 132 -1.06 15.20 -10.33
N ILE A 133 -0.97 16.51 -10.11
CA ILE A 133 -1.43 17.14 -8.87
C ILE A 133 -2.97 17.24 -8.91
N PRO A 134 -3.69 16.68 -7.94
CA PRO A 134 -5.15 16.77 -7.91
C PRO A 134 -5.62 18.18 -7.51
N SER A 135 -6.88 18.47 -7.80
CA SER A 135 -7.58 19.68 -7.34
C SER A 135 -8.44 19.37 -6.12
N ILE A 136 -8.78 20.41 -5.35
CA ILE A 136 -9.76 20.30 -4.27
C ILE A 136 -11.08 19.76 -4.83
N ASN A 137 -11.68 18.80 -4.11
CA ASN A 137 -12.84 17.98 -4.45
C ASN A 137 -12.61 16.85 -5.48
N ASP A 138 -11.40 16.68 -6.01
CA ASP A 138 -11.12 15.48 -6.80
C ASP A 138 -11.18 14.24 -5.90
N HIS A 139 -11.77 13.15 -6.41
CA HIS A 139 -11.67 11.85 -5.79
C HIS A 139 -10.44 11.13 -6.32
N ILE A 140 -9.54 10.72 -5.42
CA ILE A 140 -8.26 10.12 -5.78
C ILE A 140 -8.10 8.73 -5.18
N THR A 141 -7.31 7.89 -5.86
CA THR A 141 -6.70 6.69 -5.28
C THR A 141 -5.20 6.87 -5.29
N VAL A 142 -4.58 6.72 -4.13
CA VAL A 142 -3.15 6.99 -3.90
C VAL A 142 -2.48 5.74 -3.37
N THR A 143 -1.27 5.46 -3.84
CA THR A 143 -0.43 4.36 -3.35
C THR A 143 0.97 4.85 -3.01
N GLY A 144 1.50 4.42 -1.87
CA GLY A 144 2.86 4.73 -1.40
C GLY A 144 3.16 4.10 -0.04
N PRO A 145 4.31 4.41 0.57
CA PRO A 145 4.61 4.00 1.94
C PRO A 145 3.70 4.73 2.93
N TYR A 146 3.15 3.98 3.88
CA TYR A 146 2.41 4.55 5.01
C TYR A 146 3.39 4.80 6.17
N VAL A 147 3.56 6.06 6.52
CA VAL A 147 4.57 6.52 7.48
C VAL A 147 3.96 7.36 8.59
N LEU A 148 4.68 7.48 9.70
CA LEU A 148 4.43 8.50 10.72
C LEU A 148 5.59 9.50 10.72
N ASP A 149 5.30 10.78 10.56
CA ASP A 149 6.33 11.82 10.56
C ASP A 149 6.66 12.27 11.99
N ARG A 150 7.85 11.89 12.47
CA ARG A 150 8.29 12.14 13.84
C ARG A 150 8.57 13.61 14.14
N ASP A 151 8.90 14.40 13.12
CA ASP A 151 9.14 15.83 13.28
C ASP A 151 7.83 16.63 13.28
N HIS A 152 6.73 15.99 12.86
CA HIS A 152 5.41 16.58 12.80
C HIS A 152 4.37 15.86 13.66
N TYR A 153 4.67 15.72 14.95
CA TYR A 153 3.75 15.17 15.95
C TYR A 153 3.28 13.72 15.69
N ASN A 154 3.94 12.99 14.77
CA ASN A 154 3.55 11.65 14.30
C ASN A 154 2.19 11.58 13.60
N TRP A 155 1.78 12.63 12.87
CA TRP A 155 0.65 12.45 11.95
C TRP A 155 0.99 11.41 10.88
N ALA A 156 -0.05 10.73 10.39
CA ALA A 156 0.08 9.69 9.40
C ALA A 156 0.06 10.26 7.99
N GLU A 157 0.91 9.70 7.12
CA GLU A 157 1.05 10.12 5.73
C GLU A 157 1.16 8.94 4.76
N LEU A 158 0.76 9.14 3.51
CA LEU A 158 1.34 8.41 2.38
C LEU A 158 2.47 9.26 1.77
N HIS A 159 3.70 8.91 2.14
CA HIS A 159 4.90 9.69 1.82
C HIS A 159 6.08 8.76 1.47
N PRO A 160 6.66 8.88 0.26
CA PRO A 160 6.18 9.69 -0.85
C PRO A 160 5.08 8.95 -1.63
N VAL A 161 4.30 9.68 -2.43
CA VAL A 161 3.37 9.05 -3.38
C VAL A 161 4.14 8.35 -4.49
N TYR A 162 3.82 7.07 -4.73
CA TYR A 162 4.31 6.31 -5.88
C TYR A 162 3.36 6.38 -7.07
N THR A 163 2.05 6.27 -6.83
CA THR A 163 1.03 6.40 -7.87
C THR A 163 -0.20 7.14 -7.35
N LEU A 164 -0.83 7.90 -8.23
CA LEU A 164 -2.10 8.58 -7.99
C LEU A 164 -2.96 8.49 -9.24
N THR A 165 -4.24 8.16 -9.05
CA THR A 165 -5.26 8.18 -10.12
C THR A 165 -6.47 8.99 -9.68
N LEU A 166 -6.98 9.82 -10.59
CA LEU A 166 -8.26 10.51 -10.46
C LEU A 166 -9.41 9.54 -10.80
N SER A 167 -10.56 9.71 -10.16
CA SER A 167 -11.75 8.85 -10.33
C SER A 167 -13.05 9.63 -10.34
#